data_AF-A0A1C5RK45-F1
#
_entry.id   AF-A0A1C5RK45-F1
#
_cell.length_a   1.000
_cell.length_b   1.000
_cell.length_c   1.000
_cell.angle_alpha   90.00
_cell.angle_beta   90.00
_cell.angle_gamma   90.00
#
_symmetry.space_group_name_H-M   'P 1'
#
loop_
_entity.id
_entity.type
_entity.pdbx_description
1 polymer ?
#
loop_
_entity_poly.entity_id
_entity_poly.type
_entity_poly.pdbx_seq_one_letter_code
_entity_poly.pdbx_strand_id
1 'polypeptide(L)' 'MSEFVEEFKIGNTNVKIADDYCRDKTPEDVNAILKRIGVNALPHFAMNKQDKAG' A
#
# COMPACT_ATOMS: atom_id res chain seq x y z
N MET A 1 -15.19 13.79 -3.24
CA MET A 1 -14.10 14.77 -3.09
C MET A 1 -12.95 13.99 -2.51
N SER A 2 -11.83 13.89 -3.23
CA SER A 2 -10.63 13.27 -2.68
C SER A 2 -10.10 14.18 -1.58
N GLU A 3 -10.13 13.70 -0.35
CA GLU A 3 -9.68 14.50 0.78
C GLU A 3 -8.18 14.22 0.96
N PHE A 4 -7.37 15.25 0.71
CA PHE A 4 -5.94 15.21 0.97
C PHE A 4 -5.73 15.13 2.48
N VAL A 5 -4.98 14.13 2.95
CA VAL A 5 -4.65 13.95 4.38
C VAL A 5 -3.47 14.82 4.81
N GLU A 6 -2.59 15.17 3.88
CA GLU A 6 -1.44 16.01 4.16
C GLU A 6 -1.07 16.88 2.97
N GLU A 7 -0.73 18.14 3.23
CA GLU A 7 -0.18 19.07 2.24
C GLU A 7 1.04 19.75 2.84
N PHE A 8 2.16 19.72 2.12
CA PHE A 8 3.38 20.42 2.52
C PHE A 8 4.16 20.94 1.31
N LYS A 9 5.06 21.91 1.58
CA LYS A 9 5.91 22.54 0.57
C LYS A 9 7.38 22.14 0.74
N ILE A 10 8.01 21.82 -0.38
CA ILE A 10 9.47 21.70 -0.49
C ILE A 10 9.93 22.76 -1.50
N GLY A 11 10.48 23.87 -1.01
CA GLY A 11 10.85 25.01 -1.84
C GLY A 11 9.64 25.58 -2.58
N ASN A 12 9.66 25.54 -3.92
CA ASN A 12 8.55 25.99 -4.77
C ASN A 12 7.58 24.85 -5.16
N THR A 13 7.87 23.60 -4.77
CA THR A 13 7.04 22.44 -5.06
C THR A 13 6.01 22.24 -3.96
N ASN A 14 4.75 22.03 -4.36
CA ASN A 14 3.66 21.69 -3.46
C ASN A 14 3.35 20.18 -3.58
N VAL A 15 3.40 19.47 -2.46
CA VAL A 15 3.15 18.03 -2.36
C VAL A 15 1.84 17.81 -1.61
N LYS A 16 0.95 17.01 -2.22
CA LYS A 16 -0.34 16.64 -1.64
C LYS A 16 -0.42 15.13 -1.52
N ILE A 17 -0.63 14.64 -0.30
CA ILE A 17 -0.88 13.22 -0.02
C ILE A 17 -2.38 13.03 0.07
N ALA A 18 -2.94 12.25 -0.85
CA ALA A 18 -4.32 11.79 -0.78
C ALA A 18 -4.36 10.39 -0.19
N ASP A 19 -5.15 10.20 0.87
CA ASP A 19 -5.49 8.88 1.38
C ASP A 19 -7.00 8.74 1.31
N ASP A 20 -7.47 8.35 0.13
CA ASP A 20 -8.88 8.00 -0.11
C ASP A 20 -9.17 6.53 0.28
N TYR A 21 -8.14 5.75 0.66
CA TYR A 21 -8.27 4.31 0.78
C TYR A 21 -8.60 3.85 2.21
N CYS A 22 -8.12 4.57 3.23
CA CYS A 22 -8.23 4.14 4.63
C CYS A 22 -9.18 4.97 5.52
N ARG A 23 -9.83 6.03 5.01
CA ARG A 23 -10.64 6.96 5.82
C ARG A 23 -11.83 6.32 6.55
N ASP A 24 -12.55 5.41 5.89
CA ASP A 24 -13.71 4.71 6.46
C ASP A 24 -13.36 3.31 6.98
N LYS A 25 -12.07 2.98 7.04
CA LYS A 25 -11.56 1.65 7.40
C LYS A 25 -11.11 1.66 8.84
N THR A 26 -11.61 0.73 9.65
CA THR A 26 -11.04 0.52 10.99
C THR A 26 -9.63 -0.06 10.86
N PRO A 27 -8.80 0.02 11.92
CA PRO A 27 -7.50 -0.67 11.93
C PRO A 27 -7.61 -2.16 11.59
N GLU A 28 -8.72 -2.79 11.95
CA GLU A 28 -9.03 -4.19 11.63
C GLU A 28 -9.25 -4.40 10.13
N ASP A 29 -9.98 -3.49 9.47
CA ASP A 29 -10.19 -3.53 8.02
C ASP A 29 -8.89 -3.37 7.24
N VAL A 30 -8.04 -2.42 7.68
CA VAL A 30 -6.72 -2.22 7.08
C VAL A 30 -5.87 -3.47 7.23
N ASN A 31 -5.88 -4.10 8.42
CA ASN A 31 -5.13 -5.32 8.67
C ASN A 31 -5.65 -6.50 7.84
N ALA A 32 -6.97 -6.61 7.65
CA ALA A 32 -7.57 -7.63 6.79
C ALA A 32 -7.15 -7.45 5.32
N ILE A 33 -7.09 -6.22 4.82
CA ILE A 33 -6.60 -5.90 3.47
C ILE A 33 -5.13 -6.29 3.32
N LEU A 34 -4.27 -5.87 4.26
CA LEU A 34 -2.84 -6.19 4.24
C LEU A 34 -2.60 -7.71 4.29
N LYS A 35 -3.35 -8.43 5.13
CA LYS A 35 -3.28 -9.89 5.20
C LYS A 35 -3.66 -10.54 3.87
N ARG A 36 -4.70 -10.04 3.20
CA ARG A 36 -5.12 -10.55 1.88
C ARG A 36 -4.05 -10.31 0.81
N ILE A 37 -3.43 -9.13 0.81
CA ILE A 37 -2.32 -8.81 -0.10
C ILE A 37 -1.14 -9.75 0.16
N GLY A 38 -0.75 -9.95 1.43
CA GLY A 38 0.34 -10.84 1.79
C GLY A 38 0.11 -12.29 1.35
N VAL A 39 -1.08 -12.85 1.60
CA VAL A 39 -1.46 -14.20 1.15
C VAL A 39 -1.42 -14.31 -0.37
N ASN A 40 -1.90 -13.30 -1.09
CA ASN A 40 -1.91 -13.32 -2.54
C ASN A 40 -0.51 -13.18 -3.14
N ALA A 41 0.39 -12.42 -2.50
CA ALA A 41 1.73 -12.17 -3.02
C ALA A 41 2.73 -13.29 -2.69
N LEU A 42 2.55 -13.98 -1.55
CA LEU A 42 3.47 -15.03 -1.08
C LEU A 42 3.75 -16.13 -2.14
N PRO A 43 2.75 -16.67 -2.86
CA PRO A 43 2.97 -17.68 -3.89
C PRO A 43 3.87 -17.17 -5.03
N HIS A 44 3.68 -15.92 -5.45
CA HIS A 44 4.47 -15.32 -6.53
C HIS A 44 5.93 -15.08 -6.11
N PHE A 45 6.17 -14.75 -4.83
CA PHE A 45 7.53 -14.66 -4.30
C PHE A 45 8.17 -16.03 -4.04
N ALA A 46 7.38 -17.04 -3.67
CA ALA A 46 7.87 -18.40 -3.45
C ALA A 46 8.27 -19.10 -4.76
N MET A 47 7.62 -18.78 -5.88
CA MET A 47 7.94 -19.32 -7.21
C MET A 47 9.30 -18.83 -7.73
N ASN A 48 9.81 -17.69 -7.26
CA ASN A 48 11.13 -17.16 -7.67
C ASN A 48 12.33 -17.86 -7.02
N LYS A 49 12.14 -18.89 -6.18
CA LYS A 49 13.25 -19.68 -5.59
C LYS A 49 13.72 -20.87 -6.44
N GLN A 50 13.01 -21.24 -7.51
CA GLN A 50 13.39 -22.41 -8.33
C GLN A 50 14.24 -22.08 -9.57
N ASP A 51 14.47 -20.81 -9.91
CA ASP A 51 15.21 -20.42 -11.13
C ASP A 51 16.72 -20.17 -10.92
N LYS A 52 17.33 -20.75 -9.88
CA LYS A 52 18.81 -20.71 -9.69
C LYS A 52 19.42 -22.08 -9.39
N ALA A 53 18.91 -23.11 -10.05
CA ALA A 53 19.57 -24.40 -10.16
C ALA A 53 19.31 -24.96 -11.57
N GLY A 54 19.97 -24.36 -12.56
CA GLY A 54 20.00 -24.79 -13.95
C GLY A 54 21.25 -24.23 -14.61
#